data_AF-A0A8T6J4C8-F1
#
_entry.id   AF-A0A8T6J4C8-F1
#
_cell.length_a   1.000
_cell.length_b   1.000
_cell.length_c   1.000
_cell.angle_alpha   90.00
_cell.angle_beta   90.00
_cell.angle_gamma   90.00
#
_symmetry.space_group_name_H-M   'P 1'
#
loop_
_entity.id
_entity.type
_entity.pdbx_description
1 polymer ?
#
loop_
_entity_poly.entity_id
_entity_poly.type
_entity_poly.pdbx_seq_one_letter_code
_entity_poly.pdbx_strand_id
1 'polypeptide(L)'
;MEKAFPAIVSKRRFLQARRLLESRAPSRIHPRRAASPYLFSGLLKCETCGTAMSASEAKSGRYTYYVCHSLRKRGSGTCETPRLNARNFEEYIVGQIQENILAESNIRGLIKALEEEMEGVVHNERQRLATIEEEIDDVQRKLGRIWDIVETGDIDVTHAAQRIREHRDRQEILEVAAEEARWILAERRALLDRANSIVSYAARMSKFLRTCEYTETRAFVRSFVKEIQVKPGRAVIAYSIPSPNGIPVGRPDFADFALKPGITDAMDSGSLGHIRTAAVDREQLGPFIATLVLPLVHDRRDHSNDQLPSN
;
A
#
# COMPACT_ATOMS: atom_id res chain seq x y z
N MET A 1 12.87 -18.31 -31.49
CA MET A 1 12.40 -17.14 -32.25
C MET A 1 11.86 -16.11 -31.27
N GLU A 2 12.73 -15.30 -30.67
CA GLU A 2 12.35 -14.19 -29.78
C GLU A 2 12.82 -12.91 -30.46
N LYS A 3 11.87 -12.05 -30.90
CA LYS A 3 12.00 -10.73 -31.57
C LYS A 3 11.14 -10.58 -32.85
N ALA A 4 9.95 -11.18 -32.91
CA ALA A 4 9.03 -10.90 -34.02
C ALA A 4 8.37 -9.51 -33.92
N PHE A 5 8.33 -8.90 -32.74
CA PHE A 5 7.68 -7.60 -32.52
C PHE A 5 8.51 -6.70 -31.59
N PRO A 6 8.50 -5.38 -31.82
CA PRO A 6 9.15 -4.41 -30.95
C PRO A 6 8.48 -4.38 -29.57
N ALA A 7 9.31 -4.30 -28.53
CA ALA A 7 8.83 -4.33 -27.15
C ALA A 7 8.08 -3.03 -26.79
N ILE A 8 6.82 -3.15 -26.40
CA ILE A 8 5.97 -2.03 -25.96
C ILE A 8 6.45 -1.45 -24.61
N VAL A 9 7.09 -2.29 -23.79
CA VAL A 9 7.58 -1.91 -22.46
C VAL A 9 9.02 -2.39 -22.26
N SER A 10 9.82 -1.59 -21.55
CA SER A 10 11.20 -1.96 -21.24
C SER A 10 11.30 -3.27 -20.46
N LYS A 11 12.34 -4.06 -20.72
CA LYS A 11 12.62 -5.31 -20.00
C LYS A 11 12.69 -5.12 -18.48
N ARG A 12 13.22 -3.98 -18.03
CA ARG A 12 13.26 -3.61 -16.60
C ARG A 12 11.86 -3.45 -16.01
N ARG A 13 10.98 -2.68 -16.68
CA ARG A 13 9.57 -2.50 -16.26
C ARG A 13 8.80 -3.82 -16.27
N PHE A 14 8.98 -4.63 -17.31
CA PHE A 14 8.33 -5.94 -17.40
C PHE A 14 8.74 -6.87 -16.24
N LEU A 15 10.04 -6.99 -15.97
CA LEU A 15 10.55 -7.80 -14.85
C LEU A 15 10.09 -7.27 -13.49
N GLN A 16 10.01 -5.95 -13.33
CA GLN A 16 9.50 -5.32 -12.10
C GLN A 16 8.01 -5.62 -11.91
N ALA A 17 7.19 -5.51 -12.96
CA ALA A 17 5.78 -5.86 -12.92
C ALA A 17 5.58 -7.36 -12.62
N ARG A 18 6.40 -8.24 -13.21
CA ARG A 18 6.35 -9.68 -12.95
C ARG A 18 6.68 -10.02 -11.49
N ARG A 19 7.71 -9.39 -10.90
CA ARG A 19 8.04 -9.55 -9.47
C ARG A 19 6.91 -9.07 -8.56
N LEU A 20 6.26 -7.95 -8.91
CA LEU A 20 5.10 -7.46 -8.16
C LEU A 20 3.92 -8.44 -8.25
N LEU A 21 3.62 -8.96 -9.44
CA LEU A 21 2.60 -9.98 -9.66
C LEU A 21 2.89 -11.26 -8.88
N GLU A 22 4.12 -11.77 -8.92
CA GLU A 22 4.56 -12.94 -8.15
C GLU A 22 4.44 -12.69 -6.64
N SER A 23 4.81 -11.49 -6.17
CA SER A 23 4.69 -11.12 -4.75
C SER A 23 3.24 -10.95 -4.26
N ARG A 24 2.30 -10.76 -5.19
CA ARG A 24 0.86 -10.59 -4.98
C ARG A 24 0.06 -11.83 -5.36
N ALA A 25 0.70 -12.87 -5.91
CA ALA A 25 0.03 -14.06 -6.36
C ALA A 25 -0.58 -14.80 -5.15
N PRO A 26 -1.87 -15.19 -5.20
CA PRO A 26 -2.46 -15.96 -4.13
C PRO A 26 -1.70 -17.28 -3.99
N SER A 27 -1.30 -17.61 -2.75
CA SER A 27 -0.66 -18.88 -2.46
C SER A 27 -1.58 -20.03 -2.90
N ARG A 28 -1.12 -20.90 -3.80
CA ARG A 28 -1.79 -22.18 -4.09
C ARG A 28 -1.70 -23.06 -2.84
N ILE A 29 -2.71 -22.97 -1.99
CA ILE A 29 -2.75 -23.66 -0.71
C ILE A 29 -3.30 -25.06 -0.92
N HIS A 30 -2.58 -26.06 -0.40
CA HIS A 30 -3.07 -27.43 -0.36
C HIS A 30 -4.40 -27.51 0.43
N PRO A 31 -5.47 -28.19 -0.06
CA PRO A 31 -6.80 -28.20 0.58
C PRO A 31 -6.77 -28.54 2.08
N ARG A 32 -5.94 -29.50 2.49
CA ARG A 32 -5.73 -29.86 3.90
C ARG A 32 -5.23 -28.70 4.79
N ARG A 33 -4.44 -27.78 4.24
CA ARG A 33 -4.00 -26.57 4.96
C ARG A 33 -5.10 -25.52 5.00
N ALA A 34 -5.94 -25.45 3.97
CA ALA A 34 -7.09 -24.54 3.93
C ALA A 34 -8.14 -24.91 4.99
N ALA A 35 -8.41 -26.19 5.19
CA ALA A 35 -9.35 -26.72 6.19
C ALA A 35 -8.78 -26.84 7.62
N SER A 36 -7.54 -26.40 7.86
CA SER A 36 -6.91 -26.54 9.18
C SER A 36 -7.55 -25.60 10.21
N PRO A 37 -7.81 -26.08 11.44
CA PRO A 37 -8.38 -25.28 12.52
C PRO A 37 -7.35 -24.40 13.23
N TYR A 38 -6.15 -24.20 12.66
CA TYR A 38 -5.05 -23.45 13.27
C TYR A 38 -4.78 -22.15 12.50
N LEU A 39 -4.60 -21.01 13.19
CA LEU A 39 -4.50 -19.66 12.59
C LEU A 39 -3.36 -19.61 11.59
N PHE A 40 -2.18 -20.10 12.01
CA PHE A 40 -0.94 -19.94 11.24
C PHE A 40 -0.57 -21.18 10.42
N SER A 41 -1.51 -22.11 10.23
CA SER A 41 -1.31 -23.26 9.36
C SER A 41 -0.92 -22.84 7.93
N GLY A 42 0.29 -23.23 7.53
CA GLY A 42 0.87 -22.89 6.23
C GLY A 42 1.50 -21.50 6.13
N LEU A 43 1.54 -20.74 7.23
CA LEU A 43 2.31 -19.48 7.34
C LEU A 43 3.61 -19.66 8.11
N LEU A 44 3.69 -20.64 9.03
CA LEU A 44 4.88 -20.83 9.87
C LEU A 44 6.03 -21.56 9.15
N LYS A 45 7.23 -20.99 9.25
CA LYS A 45 8.49 -21.63 8.87
C LYS A 45 9.51 -21.56 9.99
N CYS A 46 10.32 -22.60 10.09
CA CYS A 46 11.48 -22.63 10.96
C CYS A 46 12.62 -21.88 10.28
N GLU A 47 13.11 -20.80 10.89
CA GLU A 47 14.24 -20.02 10.37
C GLU A 47 15.54 -20.85 10.43
N THR A 48 15.71 -21.69 11.45
CA THR A 48 16.93 -22.49 11.67
C THR A 48 17.19 -23.53 10.58
N CYS A 49 16.15 -24.18 10.04
CA CYS A 49 16.32 -25.23 9.02
C CYS A 49 15.52 -24.99 7.73
N GLY A 50 14.81 -23.86 7.63
CA GLY A 50 14.01 -23.46 6.46
C GLY A 50 12.74 -24.29 6.21
N THR A 51 12.46 -25.32 7.02
CA THR A 51 11.27 -26.18 6.81
C THR A 51 10.01 -25.60 7.42
N ALA A 52 8.85 -25.95 6.85
CA ALA A 52 7.56 -25.54 7.38
C ALA A 52 7.33 -26.08 8.80
N MET A 53 6.61 -25.33 9.62
CA MET A 53 6.09 -25.83 10.89
C MET A 53 4.61 -26.21 10.73
N SER A 54 4.19 -27.26 11.44
CA SER A 54 2.83 -27.76 11.38
C SER A 54 2.32 -28.08 12.78
N ALA A 55 1.03 -27.87 13.02
CA ALA A 55 0.40 -28.27 14.26
C ALA A 55 0.44 -29.80 14.42
N SER A 56 0.72 -30.24 15.63
CA SER A 56 0.74 -31.63 16.05
C SER A 56 0.05 -31.74 17.39
N GLU A 57 -0.86 -32.69 17.49
CA GLU A 57 -1.51 -33.05 18.75
C GLU A 57 -0.58 -33.95 19.57
N ALA A 58 -0.70 -33.81 20.89
CA ALA A 58 0.00 -34.61 21.88
C ALA A 58 -0.97 -35.01 23.00
N LYS A 59 -0.68 -36.12 23.69
CA LYS A 59 -1.52 -36.69 24.77
C LYS A 59 -3.00 -36.80 24.34
N SER A 60 -3.24 -37.50 23.23
CA SER A 60 -4.58 -37.78 22.69
C SER A 60 -5.43 -36.53 22.43
N GLY A 61 -4.83 -35.49 21.86
CA GLY A 61 -5.53 -34.24 21.51
C GLY A 61 -5.67 -33.23 22.65
N ARG A 62 -5.18 -33.54 23.86
CA ARG A 62 -5.25 -32.62 25.00
C ARG A 62 -4.36 -31.39 24.85
N TYR A 63 -3.26 -31.50 24.12
CA TYR A 63 -2.35 -30.39 23.85
C TYR A 63 -1.99 -30.35 22.38
N THR A 64 -1.89 -29.14 21.84
CA THR A 64 -1.45 -28.92 20.47
C THR A 64 -0.22 -28.03 20.45
N TYR A 65 0.76 -28.46 19.65
CA TYR A 65 2.00 -27.73 19.45
C TYR A 65 2.27 -27.47 17.97
N TYR A 66 2.86 -26.32 17.64
CA TYR A 66 3.54 -26.15 16.37
C TYR A 66 4.92 -26.78 16.44
N VAL A 67 5.20 -27.70 15.50
CA VAL A 67 6.44 -28.47 15.46
C VAL A 67 7.09 -28.32 14.10
N CYS A 68 8.40 -28.08 14.10
CA CYS A 68 9.24 -28.09 12.90
C CYS A 68 9.15 -29.45 12.19
N HIS A 69 8.94 -29.43 10.88
CA HIS A 69 8.77 -30.65 10.10
C HIS A 69 10.04 -31.54 10.12
N SER A 70 11.24 -30.96 10.09
CA SER A 70 12.50 -31.69 10.24
C SER A 70 12.60 -32.40 11.59
N LEU A 71 12.32 -31.69 12.69
CA LEU A 71 12.30 -32.25 14.04
C LEU A 71 11.29 -33.39 14.16
N ARG A 72 10.09 -33.22 13.56
CA ARG A 72 9.02 -34.22 13.58
C ARG A 72 9.39 -35.49 12.80
N LYS A 73 9.98 -35.37 11.61
CA LYS A 73 10.26 -36.52 10.74
C LYS A 73 11.57 -37.23 11.06
N ARG A 74 12.60 -36.48 11.45
CA ARG A 74 13.98 -37.00 11.60
C ARG A 74 14.40 -37.14 13.06
N GLY A 75 13.61 -36.64 14.02
CA GLY A 75 13.86 -36.79 15.45
C GLY A 75 14.72 -35.68 16.05
N SER A 76 14.91 -35.79 17.37
CA SER A 76 15.69 -34.87 18.20
C SER A 76 17.13 -34.73 17.71
N GLY A 77 17.67 -33.50 17.76
CA GLY A 77 19.03 -33.18 17.27
C GLY A 77 19.09 -32.67 15.82
N THR A 78 18.01 -32.82 15.04
CA THR A 78 17.97 -32.31 13.65
C THR A 78 17.70 -30.80 13.58
N CYS A 79 17.02 -30.24 14.58
CA CYS A 79 16.66 -28.83 14.63
C CYS A 79 16.46 -28.42 16.09
N GLU A 80 17.03 -27.29 16.46
CA GLU A 80 17.01 -26.75 17.83
C GLU A 80 15.75 -25.91 18.13
N THR A 81 14.90 -25.65 17.12
CA THR A 81 13.68 -24.89 17.31
C THR A 81 12.73 -25.63 18.26
N PRO A 82 12.28 -25.00 19.36
CA PRO A 82 11.42 -25.64 20.34
C PRO A 82 10.02 -25.93 19.76
N ARG A 83 9.31 -26.84 20.43
CA ARG A 83 7.86 -26.99 20.23
C ARG A 83 7.16 -25.77 20.83
N LEU A 84 6.24 -25.18 20.08
CA LEU A 84 5.50 -24.00 20.50
C LEU A 84 4.10 -24.42 20.89
N ASN A 85 3.64 -24.07 22.08
CA ASN A 85 2.23 -24.28 22.45
C ASN A 85 1.34 -23.48 21.48
N ALA A 86 0.47 -24.16 20.72
CA ALA A 86 -0.24 -23.55 19.61
C ALA A 86 -1.12 -22.38 20.07
N ARG A 87 -1.86 -22.56 21.16
CA ARG A 87 -2.75 -21.54 21.72
C ARG A 87 -1.98 -20.32 22.21
N ASN A 88 -0.98 -20.53 23.08
CA ASN A 88 -0.20 -19.43 23.65
C ASN A 88 0.55 -18.64 22.56
N PHE A 89 1.09 -19.35 21.55
CA PHE A 89 1.77 -18.72 20.44
C PHE A 89 0.82 -17.89 19.56
N GLU A 90 -0.38 -18.42 19.28
CA GLU A 90 -1.40 -17.71 18.52
C GLU A 90 -1.90 -16.45 19.20
N GLU A 91 -2.29 -16.55 20.48
CA GLU A 91 -2.71 -15.41 21.27
C GLU A 91 -1.62 -14.34 21.34
N TYR A 92 -0.36 -14.76 21.54
CA TYR A 92 0.78 -13.84 21.58
C TYR A 92 1.00 -13.09 20.25
N ILE A 93 1.08 -13.82 19.13
CA ILE A 93 1.34 -13.23 17.82
C ILE A 93 0.18 -12.33 17.39
N VAL A 94 -1.07 -12.71 17.64
CA VAL A 94 -2.23 -11.85 17.35
C VAL A 94 -2.16 -10.55 18.15
N GLY A 95 -1.80 -10.62 19.44
CA GLY A 95 -1.57 -9.41 20.25
C GLY A 95 -0.47 -8.52 19.68
N GLN A 96 0.66 -9.10 19.27
CA GLN A 96 1.75 -8.35 18.63
C GLN A 96 1.34 -7.71 17.31
N ILE A 97 0.52 -8.39 16.50
CA ILE A 97 -0.05 -7.83 15.27
C ILE A 97 -0.92 -6.61 15.59
N GLN A 98 -1.76 -6.67 16.61
CA GLN A 98 -2.65 -5.56 17.00
C GLN A 98 -1.86 -4.35 17.54
N GLU A 99 -0.88 -4.59 18.40
CA GLU A 99 -0.16 -3.55 19.14
C GLU A 99 0.97 -2.90 18.35
N ASN A 100 1.55 -3.61 17.36
CA ASN A 100 2.72 -3.13 16.63
C ASN A 100 2.51 -3.05 15.12
N ILE A 101 1.76 -3.98 14.50
CA ILE A 101 1.58 -3.96 13.02
C ILE A 101 0.39 -3.09 12.63
N LEU A 102 -0.73 -3.20 13.35
CA LEU A 102 -1.95 -2.43 13.13
C LEU A 102 -2.02 -1.18 14.00
N ALA A 103 -0.92 -0.83 14.68
CA ALA A 103 -0.84 0.36 15.50
C ALA A 103 -0.99 1.60 14.63
N GLU A 104 -1.93 2.46 15.03
CA GLU A 104 -2.22 3.70 14.32
C GLU A 104 -0.98 4.59 14.20
N SER A 105 -0.15 4.63 15.24
CA SER A 105 1.11 5.40 15.27
C SER A 105 2.07 5.03 14.15
N ASN A 106 2.15 3.74 13.80
CA ASN A 106 3.12 3.23 12.84
C ASN A 106 2.69 3.55 11.41
N ILE A 107 1.38 3.46 11.13
CA ILE A 107 0.84 3.79 9.81
C ILE A 107 0.77 5.31 9.61
N ARG A 108 0.50 6.09 10.67
CA ARG A 108 0.53 7.56 10.61
C ARG A 108 1.90 8.12 10.22
N GLY A 109 2.99 7.46 10.60
CA GLY A 109 4.34 7.85 10.18
C GLY A 109 4.51 7.85 8.66
N LEU A 110 3.97 6.84 7.96
CA LEU A 110 3.98 6.77 6.49
C LEU A 110 3.15 7.88 5.85
N ILE A 111 1.98 8.17 6.40
CA ILE A 111 1.11 9.24 5.88
C ILE A 111 1.79 10.58 6.05
N LYS A 112 2.38 10.84 7.22
CA LYS A 112 3.06 12.12 7.47
C LYS A 112 4.21 12.34 6.49
N ALA A 113 5.02 11.32 6.24
CA ALA A 113 6.10 11.42 5.27
C ALA A 113 5.59 11.63 3.83
N LEU A 114 4.42 11.07 3.48
CA LEU A 114 3.74 11.32 2.22
C LEU A 114 3.21 12.77 2.13
N GLU A 115 2.60 13.27 3.20
CA GLU A 115 2.13 14.66 3.29
C GLU A 115 3.30 15.64 3.11
N GLU A 116 4.43 15.41 3.80
CA GLU A 116 5.65 16.22 3.70
C GLU A 116 6.23 16.22 2.27
N GLU A 117 6.27 15.07 1.59
CA GLU A 117 6.73 15.00 0.19
C GLU A 117 5.80 15.77 -0.77
N MET A 118 4.50 15.77 -0.46
CA MET A 118 3.49 16.38 -1.32
C MET A 118 3.31 17.88 -1.09
N GLU A 119 3.61 18.37 0.11
CA GLU A 119 3.33 19.74 0.54
C GLU A 119 3.94 20.78 -0.40
N GLY A 120 5.22 20.64 -0.74
CA GLY A 120 5.91 21.60 -1.61
C GLY A 120 5.29 21.70 -3.01
N VAL A 121 4.87 20.57 -3.59
CA VAL A 121 4.26 20.60 -4.92
C VAL A 121 2.80 21.05 -4.87
N VAL A 122 2.04 20.64 -3.85
CA VAL A 122 0.66 21.14 -3.66
C VAL A 122 0.67 22.65 -3.47
N HIS A 123 1.64 23.18 -2.72
CA HIS A 123 1.82 24.61 -2.53
C HIS A 123 2.10 25.32 -3.86
N ASN A 124 3.08 24.85 -4.63
CA ASN A 124 3.44 25.44 -5.92
C ASN A 124 2.28 25.42 -6.93
N GLU A 125 1.56 24.30 -7.05
CA GLU A 125 0.43 24.20 -7.97
C GLU A 125 -0.75 25.08 -7.55
N ARG A 126 -0.98 25.27 -6.23
CA ARG A 126 -1.98 26.23 -5.74
C ARG A 126 -1.61 27.67 -6.09
N GLN A 127 -0.34 28.05 -5.93
CA GLN A 127 0.13 29.38 -6.31
C GLN A 127 0.03 29.61 -7.83
N ARG A 128 0.41 28.61 -8.62
CA ARG A 128 0.28 28.63 -10.08
C ARG A 128 -1.19 28.78 -10.49
N LEU A 129 -2.10 28.00 -9.89
CA LEU A 129 -3.53 28.09 -10.17
C LEU A 129 -4.08 29.49 -9.84
N ALA A 130 -3.75 30.04 -8.66
CA ALA A 130 -4.18 31.38 -8.28
C ALA A 130 -3.70 32.45 -9.27
N THR A 131 -2.45 32.36 -9.74
CA THR A 131 -1.91 33.28 -10.75
C THR A 131 -2.65 33.16 -12.09
N ILE A 132 -2.94 31.93 -12.52
CA ILE A 132 -3.68 31.69 -13.78
C ILE A 132 -5.11 32.25 -13.67
N GLU A 133 -5.78 32.04 -12.53
CA GLU A 133 -7.13 32.55 -12.28
C GLU A 133 -7.15 34.09 -12.30
N GLU A 134 -6.17 34.76 -11.70
CA GLU A 134 -6.00 36.21 -11.79
C GLU A 134 -5.78 36.70 -13.24
N GLU A 135 -5.00 35.96 -14.05
CA GLU A 135 -4.80 36.27 -15.46
C GLU A 135 -6.09 36.10 -16.28
N ILE A 136 -6.89 35.06 -16.00
CA ILE A 136 -8.20 34.84 -16.64
C ILE A 136 -9.13 36.02 -16.31
N ASP A 137 -9.22 36.42 -15.05
CA ASP A 137 -10.05 37.55 -14.62
C ASP A 137 -9.60 38.87 -15.28
N ASP A 138 -8.30 39.09 -15.46
CA ASP A 138 -7.78 40.26 -16.18
C ASP A 138 -8.14 40.24 -17.67
N VAL A 139 -8.03 39.08 -18.33
CA VAL A 139 -8.42 38.93 -19.74
C VAL A 139 -9.93 39.13 -19.92
N GLN A 140 -10.75 38.59 -19.02
CA GLN A 140 -12.20 38.79 -19.03
C GLN A 140 -12.58 40.27 -18.83
N ARG A 141 -11.92 40.97 -17.91
CA ARG A 141 -12.10 42.43 -17.73
C ARG A 141 -11.70 43.22 -18.97
N LYS A 142 -10.61 42.85 -19.64
CA LYS A 142 -10.17 43.48 -20.90
C LYS A 142 -11.18 43.25 -22.02
N LEU A 143 -11.69 42.03 -22.16
CA LEU A 143 -12.75 41.70 -23.12
C LEU A 143 -14.01 42.51 -22.87
N GLY A 144 -14.48 42.60 -21.62
CA GLY A 144 -15.64 43.42 -21.24
C GLY A 144 -15.48 44.89 -21.67
N ARG A 145 -14.32 45.48 -21.37
CA ARG A 145 -14.01 46.87 -21.80
C ARG A 145 -14.03 47.04 -23.33
N ILE A 146 -13.57 46.04 -24.09
CA ILE A 146 -13.60 46.13 -25.56
C ILE A 146 -15.05 46.08 -26.05
N TRP A 147 -15.91 45.24 -25.46
CA TRP A 147 -17.33 45.21 -25.79
C TRP A 147 -18.03 46.53 -25.50
N ASP A 148 -17.81 47.11 -24.32
CA ASP A 148 -18.39 48.42 -23.95
C ASP A 148 -18.04 49.50 -24.98
N ILE A 149 -16.77 49.56 -25.43
CA ILE A 149 -16.33 50.56 -26.40
C ILE A 149 -16.94 50.30 -27.79
N VAL A 150 -17.03 49.03 -28.21
CA VAL A 150 -17.67 48.66 -29.50
C VAL A 150 -19.15 49.06 -29.51
N GLU A 151 -19.86 48.90 -28.38
CA GLU A 151 -21.26 49.33 -28.26
C GLU A 151 -21.43 50.84 -28.34
N THR A 152 -20.48 51.62 -27.81
CA THR A 152 -20.50 53.09 -27.90
C THR A 152 -20.13 53.66 -29.27
N GLY A 153 -19.58 52.83 -30.17
CA GLY A 153 -19.25 53.21 -31.55
C GLY A 153 -17.93 53.95 -31.75
N ASP A 154 -17.07 54.00 -30.73
CA ASP A 154 -15.86 54.86 -30.70
C ASP A 154 -14.59 54.23 -31.33
N ILE A 155 -14.67 53.05 -31.98
CA ILE A 155 -13.49 52.31 -32.49
C ILE A 155 -13.71 51.61 -33.84
N ASP A 156 -12.62 51.46 -34.60
CA ASP A 156 -12.52 50.57 -35.78
C ASP A 156 -12.80 49.10 -35.41
N VAL A 157 -13.92 48.61 -35.92
CA VAL A 157 -14.44 47.24 -35.73
C VAL A 157 -13.41 46.17 -36.09
N THR A 158 -12.55 46.40 -37.08
CA THR A 158 -11.56 45.41 -37.52
C THR A 158 -10.44 45.22 -36.50
N HIS A 159 -9.95 46.32 -35.90
CA HIS A 159 -8.96 46.30 -34.84
C HIS A 159 -9.53 45.72 -33.54
N ALA A 160 -10.79 46.04 -33.20
CA ALA A 160 -11.48 45.43 -32.07
C ALA A 160 -11.64 43.90 -32.24
N ALA A 161 -12.02 43.43 -33.43
CA ALA A 161 -12.16 42.01 -33.73
C ALA A 161 -10.83 41.23 -33.59
N GLN A 162 -9.70 41.85 -33.97
CA GLN A 162 -8.38 41.24 -33.76
C GLN A 162 -8.05 41.10 -32.27
N ARG A 163 -8.21 42.16 -31.48
CA ARG A 163 -7.95 42.14 -30.04
C ARG A 163 -8.83 41.15 -29.30
N ILE A 164 -10.11 41.04 -29.68
CA ILE A 164 -11.03 40.05 -29.12
C ILE A 164 -10.52 38.63 -29.38
N ARG A 165 -10.05 38.33 -30.60
CA ARG A 165 -9.45 37.03 -30.92
C ARG A 165 -8.22 36.75 -30.06
N GLU A 166 -7.26 37.66 -30.01
CA GLU A 166 -6.04 37.52 -29.19
C GLU A 166 -6.36 37.25 -27.71
N HIS A 167 -7.33 37.96 -27.14
CA HIS A 167 -7.75 37.76 -25.76
C HIS A 167 -8.49 36.44 -25.55
N ARG A 168 -9.34 36.00 -26.49
CA ARG A 168 -9.99 34.69 -26.41
C ARG A 168 -9.01 33.54 -26.54
N ASP A 169 -8.06 33.62 -27.48
CA ASP A 169 -7.00 32.61 -27.63
C ASP A 169 -6.17 32.52 -26.35
N ARG A 170 -5.85 33.67 -25.73
CA ARG A 170 -5.15 33.69 -24.44
C ARG A 170 -6.00 33.09 -23.32
N GLN A 171 -7.29 33.40 -23.27
CA GLN A 171 -8.22 32.84 -22.28
C GLN A 171 -8.28 31.31 -22.40
N GLU A 172 -8.41 30.77 -23.61
CA GLU A 172 -8.45 29.32 -23.85
C GLU A 172 -7.17 28.63 -23.35
N ILE A 173 -6.00 29.20 -23.66
CA ILE A 173 -4.71 28.68 -23.17
C ILE A 173 -4.65 28.66 -21.63
N LEU A 174 -5.12 29.74 -21.00
CA LEU A 174 -5.12 29.85 -19.54
C LEU A 174 -6.12 28.88 -18.90
N GLU A 175 -7.30 28.71 -19.48
CA GLU A 175 -8.31 27.76 -18.99
C GLU A 175 -7.81 26.31 -19.06
N VAL A 176 -7.12 25.93 -20.14
CA VAL A 176 -6.46 24.62 -20.25
C VAL A 176 -5.39 24.45 -19.18
N ALA A 177 -4.56 25.47 -18.94
CA ALA A 177 -3.54 25.43 -17.89
C ALA A 177 -4.13 25.37 -16.48
N ALA A 178 -5.27 26.03 -16.24
CA ALA A 178 -6.00 25.97 -14.97
C ALA A 178 -6.58 24.58 -14.73
N GLU A 179 -7.16 23.95 -15.74
CA GLU A 179 -7.68 22.58 -15.64
C GLU A 179 -6.57 21.58 -15.34
N GLU A 180 -5.41 21.71 -15.99
CA GLU A 180 -4.23 20.88 -15.69
C GLU A 180 -3.81 21.02 -14.22
N ALA A 181 -3.70 22.25 -13.70
CA ALA A 181 -3.32 22.50 -12.31
C ALA A 181 -4.37 21.94 -11.33
N ARG A 182 -5.67 22.12 -11.63
CA ARG A 182 -6.77 21.55 -10.82
C ARG A 182 -6.73 20.02 -10.81
N TRP A 183 -6.47 19.39 -11.95
CA TRP A 183 -6.32 17.94 -12.04
C TRP A 183 -5.16 17.43 -11.17
N ILE A 184 -3.99 18.07 -11.23
CA ILE A 184 -2.83 17.70 -10.40
C ILE A 184 -3.17 17.79 -8.91
N LEU A 185 -3.87 18.86 -8.50
CA LEU A 185 -4.30 19.04 -7.11
C LEU A 185 -5.34 17.99 -6.67
N ALA A 186 -6.31 17.67 -7.52
CA ALA A 186 -7.33 16.66 -7.26
C ALA A 186 -6.71 15.26 -7.12
N GLU A 187 -5.80 14.90 -8.01
CA GLU A 187 -5.09 13.61 -8.00
C GLU A 187 -4.28 13.43 -6.72
N ARG A 188 -3.58 14.48 -6.31
CA ARG A 188 -2.83 14.51 -5.04
C ARG A 188 -3.75 14.37 -3.83
N ARG A 189 -4.89 15.07 -3.82
CA ARG A 189 -5.89 14.93 -2.76
C ARG A 189 -6.42 13.50 -2.66
N ALA A 190 -6.77 12.88 -3.79
CA ALA A 190 -7.25 11.51 -3.83
C ALA A 190 -6.21 10.49 -3.33
N LEU A 191 -4.92 10.77 -3.54
CA LEU A 191 -3.83 9.97 -2.97
C LEU A 191 -3.79 10.03 -1.43
N LEU A 192 -3.88 11.24 -0.87
CA LEU A 192 -3.92 11.45 0.59
C LEU A 192 -5.17 10.83 1.22
N ASP A 193 -6.34 10.99 0.59
CA ASP A 193 -7.59 10.42 1.08
C ASP A 193 -7.53 8.89 1.14
N ARG A 194 -6.94 8.25 0.12
CA ARG A 194 -6.70 6.80 0.14
C ARG A 194 -5.69 6.39 1.21
N ALA A 195 -4.61 7.14 1.40
CA ALA A 195 -3.67 6.88 2.47
C ALA A 195 -4.37 6.95 3.84
N ASN A 196 -5.17 7.98 4.08
CA ASN A 196 -5.96 8.13 5.31
C ASN A 196 -7.00 7.02 5.50
N SER A 197 -7.61 6.53 4.42
CA SER A 197 -8.53 5.40 4.48
C SER A 197 -7.87 4.13 5.06
N ILE A 198 -6.58 3.89 4.75
CA ILE A 198 -5.83 2.74 5.27
C ILE A 198 -5.66 2.81 6.78
N VAL A 199 -5.38 4.00 7.33
CA VAL A 199 -5.30 4.20 8.79
C VAL A 199 -6.62 3.86 9.45
N SER A 200 -7.72 4.42 8.92
CA SER A 200 -9.06 4.15 9.47
C SER A 200 -9.42 2.66 9.41
N TYR A 201 -8.97 1.97 8.35
CA TYR A 201 -9.20 0.55 8.15
C TYR A 201 -8.38 -0.30 9.11
N ALA A 202 -7.08 -0.02 9.25
CA ALA A 202 -6.22 -0.73 10.19
C ALA A 202 -6.71 -0.58 11.63
N ALA A 203 -7.13 0.61 12.04
CA ALA A 203 -7.71 0.85 13.37
C ALA A 203 -8.99 0.04 13.60
N ARG A 204 -9.90 0.06 12.61
CA ARG A 204 -11.15 -0.73 12.65
C ARG A 204 -10.86 -2.22 12.76
N MET A 205 -9.86 -2.70 12.03
CA MET A 205 -9.54 -4.12 11.98
C MET A 205 -8.75 -4.59 13.21
N SER A 206 -7.93 -3.73 13.79
CA SER A 206 -7.33 -3.96 15.11
C SER A 206 -8.41 -4.15 16.18
N LYS A 207 -9.47 -3.33 16.15
CA LYS A 207 -10.64 -3.50 17.02
C LYS A 207 -11.40 -4.79 16.72
N PHE A 208 -11.61 -5.12 15.44
CA PHE A 208 -12.29 -6.33 15.01
C PHE A 208 -11.59 -7.60 15.50
N LEU A 209 -10.25 -7.65 15.41
CA LEU A 209 -9.45 -8.78 15.89
C LEU A 209 -9.55 -9.04 17.40
N ARG A 210 -10.08 -8.11 18.20
CA ARG A 210 -10.31 -8.31 19.64
C ARG A 210 -11.60 -9.08 19.94
N THR A 211 -12.55 -9.09 19.02
CA THR A 211 -13.93 -9.55 19.26
C THR A 211 -14.38 -10.65 18.30
N CYS A 212 -13.63 -10.92 17.23
CA CYS A 212 -14.07 -11.82 16.17
C CYS A 212 -13.81 -13.30 16.48
N GLU A 213 -14.48 -14.16 15.72
CA GLU A 213 -14.27 -15.61 15.81
C GLU A 213 -12.95 -16.02 15.15
N TYR A 214 -12.49 -17.22 15.51
CA TYR A 214 -11.21 -17.76 15.10
C TYR A 214 -11.05 -17.89 13.57
N THR A 215 -12.13 -18.24 12.87
CA THR A 215 -12.17 -18.40 11.40
C THR A 215 -11.95 -17.06 10.68
N GLU A 216 -12.56 -15.99 11.18
CA GLU A 216 -12.43 -14.63 10.67
C GLU A 216 -11.04 -14.05 10.95
N THR A 217 -10.52 -14.27 12.16
CA THR A 217 -9.14 -13.92 12.54
C THR A 217 -8.14 -14.53 11.55
N ARG A 218 -8.32 -15.83 11.23
CA ARG A 218 -7.44 -16.54 10.31
C ARG A 218 -7.50 -15.96 8.90
N ALA A 219 -8.70 -15.73 8.36
CA ALA A 219 -8.86 -15.15 7.03
C ALA A 219 -8.21 -13.77 6.94
N PHE A 220 -8.42 -12.95 7.96
CA PHE A 220 -7.86 -11.60 8.01
C PHE A 220 -6.33 -11.60 8.11
N VAL A 221 -5.74 -12.34 9.06
CA VAL A 221 -4.27 -12.43 9.21
C VAL A 221 -3.62 -12.89 7.90
N ARG A 222 -4.19 -13.88 7.22
CA ARG A 222 -3.67 -14.38 5.94
C ARG A 222 -3.74 -13.36 4.79
N SER A 223 -4.60 -12.35 4.88
CA SER A 223 -4.73 -11.35 3.82
C SER A 223 -3.49 -10.46 3.71
N PHE A 224 -2.74 -10.29 4.81
CA PHE A 224 -1.62 -9.36 4.87
C PHE A 224 -0.32 -9.97 5.46
N VAL A 225 -0.38 -11.08 6.18
CA VAL A 225 0.81 -11.84 6.62
C VAL A 225 1.20 -12.87 5.57
N LYS A 226 2.42 -12.74 5.05
CA LYS A 226 2.96 -13.67 4.05
C LYS A 226 3.57 -14.91 4.69
N GLU A 227 4.32 -14.72 5.76
CA GLU A 227 5.08 -15.78 6.43
C GLU A 227 5.41 -15.37 7.87
N ILE A 228 5.50 -16.36 8.77
CA ILE A 228 6.01 -16.17 10.13
C ILE A 228 7.20 -17.11 10.31
N GLN A 229 8.37 -16.55 10.54
CA GLN A 229 9.61 -17.28 10.75
C GLN A 229 9.89 -17.41 12.24
N VAL A 230 10.19 -18.62 12.71
CA VAL A 230 10.46 -18.88 14.12
C VAL A 230 11.86 -19.45 14.31
N LYS A 231 12.57 -18.90 15.30
CA LYS A 231 13.83 -19.39 15.84
C LYS A 231 13.75 -19.46 17.37
N PRO A 232 14.72 -20.11 18.06
CA PRO A 232 14.73 -20.14 19.51
C PRO A 232 14.62 -18.73 20.11
N GLY A 233 13.58 -18.51 20.92
CA GLY A 233 13.32 -17.24 21.61
C GLY A 233 12.83 -16.07 20.75
N ARG A 234 12.64 -16.22 19.43
CA ARG A 234 12.16 -15.13 18.57
C ARG A 234 11.23 -15.58 17.43
N ALA A 235 10.36 -14.67 17.00
CA ALA A 235 9.53 -14.82 15.82
C ALA A 235 9.57 -13.55 14.96
N VAL A 236 9.77 -13.72 13.66
CA VAL A 236 9.77 -12.65 12.67
C VAL A 236 8.53 -12.79 11.79
N ILE A 237 7.71 -11.74 11.72
CA ILE A 237 6.52 -11.70 10.88
C ILE A 237 6.84 -10.92 9.61
N ALA A 238 6.71 -11.56 8.45
CA ALA A 238 6.74 -10.90 7.16
C ALA A 238 5.30 -10.50 6.76
N TYR A 239 5.01 -9.20 6.74
CA TYR A 239 3.67 -8.68 6.49
C TYR A 239 3.67 -7.55 5.45
N SER A 240 2.49 -7.19 4.98
CA SER A 240 2.27 -5.98 4.17
C SER A 240 1.12 -5.19 4.79
N ILE A 241 1.00 -3.89 4.50
CA ILE A 241 -0.01 -3.08 5.16
C ILE A 241 -1.40 -3.46 4.62
N PRO A 242 -2.36 -3.84 5.47
CA PRO A 242 -3.68 -4.25 5.00
C PRO A 242 -4.46 -3.04 4.47
N SER A 243 -5.28 -3.25 3.45
CA SER A 243 -6.03 -2.21 2.74
C SER A 243 -7.50 -2.59 2.59
N PRO A 244 -8.42 -1.61 2.57
CA PRO A 244 -9.85 -1.85 2.33
C PRO A 244 -10.14 -2.70 1.09
N ASN A 245 -9.33 -2.55 0.04
CA ASN A 245 -9.53 -3.22 -1.24
C ASN A 245 -8.98 -4.65 -1.27
N GLY A 246 -8.50 -5.17 -0.14
CA GLY A 246 -7.92 -6.51 -0.02
C GLY A 246 -6.53 -6.67 -0.67
N ILE A 247 -5.97 -5.60 -1.25
CA ILE A 247 -4.62 -5.58 -1.82
C ILE A 247 -3.67 -4.94 -0.83
N PRO A 248 -2.72 -5.69 -0.24
CA PRO A 248 -1.77 -5.11 0.69
C PRO A 248 -0.88 -4.05 0.04
N VAL A 249 -0.56 -3.00 0.82
CA VAL A 249 0.13 -1.80 0.38
C VAL A 249 1.59 -1.85 0.80
N GLY A 250 2.48 -1.40 -0.09
CA GLY A 250 3.92 -1.32 0.17
C GLY A 250 4.67 -2.61 -0.12
N ARG A 251 5.97 -2.62 0.21
CA ARG A 251 6.78 -3.84 0.21
C ARG A 251 6.47 -4.67 1.46
N PRO A 252 6.77 -5.98 1.43
CA PRO A 252 6.76 -6.77 2.66
C PRO A 252 7.73 -6.16 3.67
N ASP A 253 7.23 -5.89 4.86
CA ASP A 253 7.98 -5.44 6.02
C ASP A 253 8.15 -6.58 7.02
N PHE A 254 9.06 -6.41 7.97
CA PHE A 254 9.43 -7.43 8.94
C PHE A 254 9.31 -6.88 10.36
N ALA A 255 8.54 -7.56 11.20
CA ALA A 255 8.51 -7.29 12.62
C ALA A 255 9.16 -8.46 13.39
N ASP A 256 10.23 -8.17 14.14
CA ASP A 256 10.97 -9.13 14.98
C ASP A 256 10.50 -9.02 16.44
N PHE A 257 10.02 -10.13 16.99
CA PHE A 257 9.46 -10.24 18.33
C PHE A 257 10.23 -11.27 19.16
N ALA A 258 10.57 -10.92 20.40
CA ALA A 258 11.02 -11.89 21.39
C ALA A 258 9.83 -12.76 21.85
N LEU A 259 10.01 -14.07 21.98
CA LEU A 259 8.98 -14.98 22.50
C LEU A 259 9.01 -14.98 24.03
N LYS A 260 7.84 -14.83 24.67
CA LYS A 260 7.73 -14.87 26.13
C LYS A 260 8.01 -16.28 26.69
N PRO A 261 8.58 -16.38 27.91
CA PRO A 261 8.66 -17.65 28.63
C PRO A 261 7.25 -18.24 28.81
N GLY A 262 7.08 -19.54 28.57
CA GLY A 262 5.78 -20.23 28.58
C GLY A 262 5.10 -20.44 27.21
N ILE A 263 5.65 -19.88 26.12
CA ILE A 263 5.26 -20.23 24.74
C ILE A 263 6.00 -21.47 24.24
N THR A 264 7.22 -21.69 24.74
CA THR A 264 8.08 -22.84 24.46
C THR A 264 8.06 -23.81 25.63
N ASP A 265 8.12 -25.12 25.36
CA ASP A 265 8.18 -26.17 26.41
C ASP A 265 9.49 -26.16 27.25
N ALA A 266 10.33 -25.13 27.14
CA ALA A 266 11.57 -24.99 27.89
C ALA A 266 11.35 -24.14 29.16
N MET A 267 11.83 -24.65 30.29
CA MET A 267 11.92 -23.94 31.58
C MET A 267 12.76 -22.66 31.45
N ASP A 268 12.34 -21.65 32.20
CA ASP A 268 12.82 -20.26 32.20
C ASP A 268 14.35 -20.06 32.18
N SER A 269 14.79 -19.07 31.41
CA SER A 269 15.85 -18.15 31.84
C SER A 269 15.70 -16.83 31.08
N GLY A 270 15.46 -15.75 31.82
CA GLY A 270 14.98 -14.48 31.29
C GLY A 270 15.94 -13.75 30.35
N SER A 271 15.35 -12.96 29.46
CA SER A 271 15.86 -11.67 29.02
C SER A 271 14.75 -10.94 28.27
N LEU A 272 14.35 -9.77 28.78
CA LEU A 272 13.48 -8.83 28.08
C LEU A 272 14.29 -8.19 26.96
N GLY A 273 14.22 -8.77 25.76
CA GLY A 273 14.84 -8.22 24.56
C GLY A 273 14.06 -7.00 24.06
N HIS A 274 14.76 -5.88 23.88
CA HIS A 274 14.22 -4.66 23.29
C HIS A 274 13.54 -4.91 21.94
N ILE A 275 12.35 -4.35 21.79
CA ILE A 275 11.55 -4.34 20.56
C ILE A 275 12.29 -3.47 19.55
N ARG A 276 12.77 -4.06 18.46
CA ARG A 276 13.06 -3.32 17.22
C ARG A 276 11.81 -3.40 16.35
N THR A 277 10.83 -2.55 16.64
CA THR A 277 9.90 -2.12 15.61
C THR A 277 10.77 -1.40 14.58
N ALA A 278 10.87 -1.95 13.37
CA ALA A 278 11.54 -1.23 12.29
C ALA A 278 10.87 0.14 12.21
N ALA A 279 11.62 1.19 12.54
CA ALA A 279 11.20 2.54 12.24
C ALA A 279 10.86 2.53 10.76
N VAL A 280 9.65 2.98 10.41
CA VAL A 280 9.18 3.06 9.04
C VAL A 280 10.24 3.78 8.22
N ASP A 281 10.96 3.01 7.41
CA ASP A 281 12.12 3.51 6.68
C ASP A 281 11.64 4.34 5.49
N ARG A 282 12.30 5.46 5.16
CA ARG A 282 11.94 6.31 3.99
C ARG A 282 11.91 5.50 2.69
N GLU A 283 12.63 4.38 2.63
CA GLU A 283 12.61 3.44 1.51
C GLU A 283 11.24 2.77 1.26
N GLN A 284 10.33 2.74 2.25
CA GLN A 284 8.98 2.21 2.09
C GLN A 284 8.02 3.16 1.36
N LEU A 285 8.34 4.46 1.31
CA LEU A 285 7.46 5.49 0.77
C LEU A 285 7.18 5.28 -0.72
N GLY A 286 8.20 5.01 -1.53
CA GLY A 286 8.06 4.78 -2.97
C GLY A 286 7.15 3.60 -3.32
N PRO A 287 7.36 2.39 -2.74
CA PRO A 287 6.44 1.26 -2.91
C PRO A 287 5.02 1.50 -2.37
N PHE A 288 4.88 2.28 -1.29
CA PHE A 288 3.60 2.66 -0.72
C PHE A 288 2.80 3.53 -1.71
N ILE A 289 3.41 4.61 -2.21
CA ILE A 289 2.85 5.48 -3.25
C ILE A 289 2.52 4.69 -4.52
N ALA A 290 3.44 3.85 -5.01
CA ALA A 290 3.22 3.06 -6.22
C ALA A 290 1.99 2.14 -6.12
N THR A 291 1.68 1.63 -4.93
CA THR A 291 0.51 0.77 -4.71
C THR A 291 -0.77 1.58 -4.59
N LEU A 292 -0.71 2.77 -4.00
CA LEU A 292 -1.83 3.69 -3.95
C LEU A 292 -2.18 4.25 -5.33
N VAL A 293 -1.21 4.46 -6.23
CA VAL A 293 -1.42 5.05 -7.57
C VAL A 293 -1.94 4.05 -8.62
N LEU A 294 -1.82 2.75 -8.38
CA LEU A 294 -2.23 1.69 -9.32
C LEU A 294 -3.67 1.76 -9.87
N PRO A 295 -4.69 2.24 -9.12
CA PRO A 295 -6.04 2.43 -9.67
C PRO A 295 -6.21 3.63 -10.61
N LEU A 296 -5.25 4.57 -10.68
CA LEU A 296 -5.42 5.87 -11.35
C LEU A 296 -4.99 5.87 -12.82
N VAL A 297 -4.29 4.82 -13.27
CA VAL A 297 -3.70 4.77 -14.62
C VAL A 297 -4.71 4.30 -15.68
N HIS A 298 -5.99 4.08 -15.33
CA HIS A 298 -7.02 3.64 -16.27
C HIS A 298 -7.85 4.75 -16.91
N ASP A 299 -7.65 6.02 -16.55
CA ASP A 299 -8.47 7.13 -17.05
C ASP A 299 -7.68 8.11 -17.95
N ARG A 300 -6.82 7.55 -18.81
CA ARG A 300 -5.97 8.32 -19.76
C ARG A 300 -6.14 7.87 -21.22
N ARG A 301 -7.34 7.41 -21.59
CA ARG A 301 -7.70 7.20 -23.00
C ARG A 301 -9.11 7.69 -23.22
N ASP A 302 -9.20 8.88 -23.83
CA ASP A 302 -10.00 9.14 -25.03
C ASP A 302 -10.36 10.62 -25.15
N HIS A 303 -9.37 11.52 -25.26
CA HIS A 303 -9.58 12.86 -25.82
C HIS A 303 -8.29 13.38 -26.48
N SER A 304 -7.80 12.68 -27.51
CA SER A 304 -6.84 13.25 -28.46
C SER A 304 -6.58 12.28 -29.62
N ASN A 305 -7.52 12.15 -30.56
CA ASN A 305 -7.21 12.07 -31.99
C ASN A 305 -8.51 12.09 -32.81
N ASP A 306 -8.84 13.23 -33.39
CA ASP A 306 -9.51 13.31 -34.69
C ASP A 306 -9.21 14.69 -35.29
N GLN A 307 -7.97 14.81 -35.79
CA GLN A 307 -7.69 15.70 -36.91
C GLN A 307 -7.71 14.85 -38.19
N LEU A 308 -8.68 15.19 -39.03
CA LEU A 308 -8.79 15.08 -40.50
C LEU A 308 -7.60 14.46 -41.26
N PRO A 309 -7.91 13.89 -42.43
CA PRO A 309 -7.30 14.47 -43.63
C PRO A 309 -8.34 14.91 -44.65
N SER A 310 -8.08 16.09 -45.20
CA SER A 310 -8.61 16.59 -46.47
C SER A 310 -8.10 15.75 -47.64
N ASN A 311 -9.04 15.27 -48.46
CA ASN A 311 -9.04 15.36 -49.92
C ASN A 311 -10.48 15.22 -50.42
#